data_AF-A0AA35TW86-F1
#
_entry.id   AF-A0AA35TW86-F1
#
_cell.length_a   1.000
_cell.length_b   1.000
_cell.length_c   1.000
_cell.angle_alpha   90.00
_cell.angle_beta   90.00
_cell.angle_gamma   90.00
#
_symmetry.space_group_name_H-M   'P 1'
#
loop_
_entity.id
_entity.type
_entity.pdbx_description
1 polymer ?
#
loop_
_entity_poly.entity_id
_entity_poly.type
_entity_poly.pdbx_seq_one_letter_code
_entity_poly.pdbx_strand_id
1 'polypeptide(L)'
;MDHNRRPRNFRKPEDANRQAEGYNPLCGDQITLYLAVADDKIADVGFQAQGCAISKASASMMTESVKGLSLEDAEKVFKEFRSMITLEDFDPDVLG
;
A
#
# COMPACT_ATOMS: atom_id res chain seq x y z
N MET A 1 1.05 -15.43 -5.45
CA MET A 1 1.89 -15.33 -6.66
C MET A 1 1.35 -14.35 -7.71
N ASP A 2 0.03 -14.15 -7.81
CA ASP A 2 -0.56 -13.30 -8.87
C ASP A 2 -0.15 -11.82 -8.79
N HIS A 3 -0.17 -11.20 -7.61
CA HIS A 3 0.18 -9.78 -7.42
C HIS A 3 1.66 -9.44 -7.70
N ASN A 4 2.57 -10.43 -7.68
CA ASN A 4 3.94 -10.18 -8.12
C ASN A 4 4.06 -10.19 -9.66
N ARG A 5 3.35 -11.12 -10.32
CA ARG A 5 3.37 -11.26 -11.79
C ARG A 5 2.53 -10.18 -12.48
N ARG A 6 1.43 -9.78 -11.84
CA ARG A 6 0.48 -8.77 -12.31
C ARG A 6 0.13 -7.84 -11.14
N PRO A 7 1.04 -6.96 -10.71
CA PRO A 7 0.75 -6.01 -9.65
C PRO A 7 -0.38 -5.07 -10.07
N ARG A 8 -1.34 -4.85 -9.18
CA ARG A 8 -2.41 -3.87 -9.37
C ARG A 8 -1.92 -2.49 -9.01
N ASN A 9 -2.49 -1.47 -9.64
CA ASN A 9 -2.12 -0.08 -9.40
C ASN A 9 -0.61 0.22 -9.58
N PHE A 10 0.10 -0.58 -10.40
CA PHE A 10 1.51 -0.37 -10.70
C PHE A 10 1.71 0.75 -11.73
N ARG A 11 1.47 1.98 -11.30
CA ARG A 11 1.55 3.21 -12.09
C ARG A 11 1.66 4.42 -11.17
N LYS A 12 1.97 5.57 -11.76
CA LYS A 12 1.73 6.87 -11.13
C LYS A 12 0.35 7.39 -11.58
N PRO A 13 -0.61 7.65 -10.67
CA PRO A 13 -1.84 8.37 -10.99
C PRO A 13 -1.54 9.77 -11.54
N GLU A 14 -2.29 10.22 -12.53
CA GLU A 14 -2.10 11.55 -13.14
C GLU A 14 -2.39 12.66 -12.13
N ASP A 15 -3.47 12.52 -11.35
CA ASP A 15 -3.91 13.48 -10.33
C ASP A 15 -3.28 13.25 -8.95
N ALA A 16 -2.16 12.50 -8.88
CA ALA A 16 -1.48 12.27 -7.61
C ALA A 16 -1.02 13.60 -6.99
N ASN A 17 -1.51 13.90 -5.79
CA ASN A 17 -1.20 15.12 -5.05
C ASN A 17 -0.35 14.85 -3.79
N ARG A 18 -0.05 13.59 -3.48
CA ARG A 18 0.90 13.18 -2.44
C ARG A 18 1.80 12.07 -2.96
N GLN A 19 3.04 12.04 -2.48
CA GLN A 19 3.97 10.95 -2.74
C GLN A 19 4.81 10.61 -1.50
N ALA A 20 5.25 9.36 -1.42
CA ALA A 20 6.23 8.91 -0.43
C ALA A 20 7.18 7.89 -1.05
N GLU A 21 8.44 7.91 -0.62
CA GLU A 21 9.46 6.96 -1.04
C GLU A 21 9.90 6.11 0.16
N GLY A 22 10.08 4.82 -0.07
CA GLY A 22 10.57 3.86 0.92
C GLY A 22 11.72 3.04 0.35
N TYR A 23 12.74 2.80 1.17
CA TYR A 23 13.90 2.01 0.80
C TYR A 23 14.23 1.01 1.92
N ASN A 24 14.30 -0.28 1.57
CA ASN A 24 14.75 -1.34 2.47
C ASN A 24 16.14 -1.83 2.04
N PRO A 25 17.23 -1.39 2.71
CA PRO A 25 18.60 -1.73 2.32
C PRO A 25 18.94 -3.22 2.47
N LEU A 26 18.17 -3.98 3.26
CA LEU A 26 18.47 -5.40 3.52
C LEU A 26 18.28 -6.27 2.28
N CYS A 27 17.30 -5.94 1.43
CA CYS A 27 16.98 -6.65 0.20
C CYS A 27 17.07 -5.76 -1.05
N GLY A 28 17.40 -4.48 -0.88
CA GLY A 28 17.48 -3.51 -1.97
C GLY A 28 16.12 -3.11 -2.53
N ASP A 29 15.05 -3.25 -1.74
CA ASP A 29 13.72 -2.86 -2.19
C ASP A 29 13.59 -1.34 -2.18
N GLN A 30 13.07 -0.79 -3.28
CA GLN A 30 12.72 0.60 -3.41
C GLN A 30 11.26 0.69 -3.88
N ILE A 31 10.44 1.45 -3.15
CA ILE A 31 9.04 1.70 -3.47
C ILE A 31 8.81 3.20 -3.50
N THR A 32 8.05 3.65 -4.50
CA THR A 32 7.43 4.98 -4.51
C THR A 32 5.92 4.80 -4.53
N LEU A 33 5.24 5.41 -3.57
CA LEU A 33 3.79 5.45 -3.46
C LEU A 33 3.26 6.82 -3.87
N TYR A 34 2.13 6.81 -4.55
CA TYR A 34 1.43 7.99 -5.02
C TYR A 34 -0.03 7.92 -4.59
N LEU A 35 -0.55 9.01 -4.04
CA LEU A 35 -1.96 9.14 -3.67
C LEU A 35 -2.57 10.36 -4.34
N ALA A 36 -3.80 10.20 -4.84
CA ALA A 36 -4.71 11.29 -5.13
C ALA A 36 -5.73 11.34 -4.00
N VAL A 37 -5.63 12.36 -3.12
CA VAL A 37 -6.53 12.54 -1.99
C VAL A 37 -7.49 13.69 -2.27
N ALA A 38 -8.79 13.45 -2.11
CA ALA A 38 -9.84 14.46 -2.23
C ALA A 38 -10.86 14.23 -1.10
N ASP A 39 -11.27 15.30 -0.41
CA ASP A 39 -12.26 15.25 0.68
C ASP A 39 -11.97 14.16 1.73
N ASP A 40 -10.73 14.11 2.22
CA ASP A 40 -10.22 13.11 3.18
C ASP A 40 -10.38 11.64 2.74
N LYS A 41 -10.50 11.40 1.43
CA LYS A 41 -10.61 10.08 0.82
C LYS A 41 -9.47 9.83 -0.16
N ILE A 42 -8.96 8.59 -0.18
CA ILE A 42 -8.01 8.14 -1.20
C ILE A 42 -8.80 7.85 -2.48
N ALA A 43 -8.92 8.86 -3.35
CA ALA A 43 -9.64 8.72 -4.63
C ALA A 43 -8.90 7.78 -5.59
N ASP A 44 -7.58 7.87 -5.63
CA ASP A 44 -6.73 6.96 -6.37
C ASP A 44 -5.39 6.72 -5.67
N VAL A 45 -4.82 5.56 -5.90
CA VAL A 45 -3.53 5.16 -5.35
C VAL A 45 -2.78 4.36 -6.40
N GLY A 46 -1.48 4.57 -6.46
CA GLY A 46 -0.60 3.78 -7.31
C GLY A 46 0.80 3.71 -6.74
N PHE A 47 1.59 2.78 -7.25
CA PHE A 47 2.97 2.61 -6.82
C PHE A 47 3.89 2.22 -7.97
N GLN A 48 5.17 2.49 -7.78
CA GLN A 48 6.26 1.91 -8.54
C GLN A 48 7.21 1.23 -7.57
N ALA A 49 7.79 0.10 -7.97
CA ALA A 49 8.67 -0.67 -7.12
C ALA A 49 9.75 -1.39 -7.91
N GLN A 50 10.95 -1.40 -7.34
CA GLN A 50 12.08 -2.23 -7.74
C GLN A 50 12.52 -3.06 -6.53
N GLY A 51 12.87 -4.32 -6.75
CA GLY A 51 13.28 -5.23 -5.67
C GLY A 51 12.50 -6.54 -5.68
N CYS A 52 12.34 -7.12 -4.49
CA CYS A 52 11.87 -8.48 -4.29
C CYS A 52 10.39 -8.67 -4.61
N ALA A 53 10.05 -9.91 -4.93
CA ALA A 53 8.68 -10.32 -5.28
C ALA A 53 7.67 -10.11 -4.15
N ILE A 54 8.12 -10.24 -2.89
CA ILE A 54 7.27 -10.11 -1.70
C ILE A 54 6.85 -8.65 -1.52
N SER A 55 7.81 -7.73 -1.57
CA SER A 55 7.58 -6.30 -1.45
C SER A 55 6.63 -5.78 -2.54
N LYS A 56 6.84 -6.19 -3.79
CA LYS A 56 5.94 -5.85 -4.90
C LYS A 56 4.52 -6.41 -4.71
N ALA A 57 4.39 -7.66 -4.27
CA ALA A 57 3.07 -8.26 -4.01
C ALA A 57 2.36 -7.58 -2.84
N SER A 58 3.08 -7.29 -1.76
CA SER A 58 2.55 -6.60 -0.57
C SER A 58 2.07 -5.19 -0.91
N ALA A 59 2.87 -4.41 -1.65
CA ALA A 59 2.46 -3.09 -2.12
C ALA A 59 1.21 -3.16 -3.01
N SER A 60 1.14 -4.12 -3.93
CA SER A 60 -0.05 -4.32 -4.76
C SER A 60 -1.30 -4.59 -3.92
N MET A 61 -1.24 -5.50 -2.96
CA MET A 61 -2.39 -5.81 -2.09
C MET A 61 -2.80 -4.60 -1.27
N MET A 62 -1.83 -3.91 -0.65
CA MET A 62 -2.08 -2.70 0.12
C MET A 62 -2.80 -1.64 -0.70
N THR A 63 -2.35 -1.36 -1.94
CA THR A 63 -3.02 -0.35 -2.78
C THR A 63 -4.44 -0.72 -3.17
N GLU A 64 -4.80 -2.01 -3.23
CA GLU A 64 -6.19 -2.43 -3.44
C GLU A 64 -7.03 -2.24 -2.18
N SER A 65 -6.49 -2.60 -1.01
CA SER A 65 -7.20 -2.49 0.27
C SER A 65 -7.51 -1.05 0.66
N VAL A 66 -6.63 -0.09 0.37
CA VAL A 66 -6.80 1.31 0.81
C VAL A 66 -7.51 2.21 -0.22
N LYS A 67 -7.65 1.76 -1.47
CA LYS A 67 -8.27 2.59 -2.51
C LYS A 67 -9.74 2.83 -2.19
N GLY A 68 -10.13 4.09 -2.18
CA GLY A 68 -11.50 4.50 -1.88
C GLY A 68 -11.83 4.54 -0.38
N LEU A 69 -10.88 4.26 0.50
CA LEU A 69 -11.07 4.48 1.94
C LEU A 69 -10.88 5.95 2.32
N SER A 70 -11.45 6.33 3.47
CA SER A 70 -11.06 7.57 4.13
C SER A 70 -9.61 7.46 4.62
N LEU A 71 -8.95 8.60 4.86
CA LEU A 71 -7.62 8.61 5.48
C LEU A 71 -7.62 7.93 6.86
N GLU A 72 -8.72 8.09 7.62
CA GLU A 72 -8.87 7.46 8.94
C GLU A 72 -8.96 5.94 8.83
N ASP A 73 -9.75 5.42 7.89
CA ASP A 73 -9.91 3.97 7.73
C ASP A 73 -8.66 3.32 7.14
N ALA A 74 -7.96 4.02 6.23
CA ALA A 74 -6.66 3.56 5.74
C ALA A 74 -5.62 3.47 6.88
N GLU A 75 -5.65 4.40 7.84
CA GLU A 75 -4.80 4.36 9.04
C GLU A 75 -5.17 3.18 9.96
N LYS A 76 -6.46 2.82 10.07
CA LYS A 76 -6.88 1.61 10.81
C LYS A 76 -6.33 0.35 10.14
N VAL A 77 -6.49 0.21 8.83
CA VAL A 77 -5.94 -0.93 8.06
C VAL A 77 -4.42 -1.04 8.27
N PHE A 78 -3.70 0.08 8.24
CA PHE A 78 -2.25 0.09 8.53
C PHE A 78 -1.92 -0.43 9.92
N LYS A 79 -2.64 0.03 10.95
CA LYS A 79 -2.42 -0.40 12.33
C LYS A 79 -2.67 -1.89 12.51
N GLU A 80 -3.78 -2.40 12.00
CA GLU A 80 -4.11 -3.83 12.11
C GLU A 80 -3.10 -4.70 11.35
N PHE A 81 -2.71 -4.29 10.15
CA PHE A 81 -1.69 -5.01 9.38
C PHE A 81 -0.35 -5.02 10.11
N ARG A 82 0.02 -3.89 10.73
CA ARG A 82 1.23 -3.77 11.53
C ARG A 82 1.19 -4.73 12.72
N SER A 83 0.12 -4.71 13.50
CA SER A 83 -0.07 -5.60 14.66
C SER A 83 0.06 -7.07 14.26
N MET A 84 -0.55 -7.46 13.14
CA MET A 84 -0.46 -8.83 12.60
C MET A 84 1.00 -9.25 12.33
N ILE A 85 1.82 -8.39 11.70
CA ILE A 85 3.20 -8.74 11.35
C ILE A 85 4.19 -8.59 12.51
N THR A 86 3.84 -7.82 13.55
CA THR A 86 4.62 -7.68 14.79
C THR A 86 4.22 -8.70 15.86
N LEU A 87 3.27 -9.59 15.57
CA LEU A 87 2.73 -10.62 16.47
C LEU A 87 2.04 -10.03 17.72
N GLU A 88 1.38 -8.88 17.54
CA GLU A 88 0.49 -8.26 18.51
C GLU A 88 -0.97 -8.65 18.20
N ASP A 89 -1.90 -8.41 19.13
CA ASP A 89 -3.34 -8.65 18.89
C ASP A 89 -3.86 -7.74 17.77
N PHE A 90 -4.66 -8.30 16.85
CA PHE A 90 -5.22 -7.59 15.69
C PHE A 90 -6.63 -8.08 15.35
N ASP A 91 -7.41 -7.24 14.66
CA ASP A 91 -8.76 -7.55 14.18
C ASP A 91 -8.73 -8.00 12.70
N PRO A 92 -9.02 -9.29 12.41
CA PRO A 92 -9.01 -9.79 11.04
C PRO A 92 -10.11 -9.15 10.17
N ASP A 93 -11.24 -8.72 10.75
CA ASP A 93 -12.38 -8.19 9.97
C ASP A 93 -12.04 -6.84 9.31
N VAL A 94 -11.05 -6.11 9.84
CA VAL A 94 -10.56 -4.84 9.27
C VAL A 94 -9.65 -5.06 8.05
N LEU A 95 -9.03 -6.24 7.95
CA LEU A 95 -8.10 -6.57 6.86
C LEU A 95 -8.76 -7.20 5.63
N GLY A 96 -10.04 -7.59 5.75
CA GLY A 96 -10.84 -8.23 4.69
C GLY A 96 -10.81 -9.76 4.75
#